data_AF-A0A382XTZ1-F1
#
_entry.id   AF-A0A382XTZ1-F1
#
_cell.length_a   1.000
_cell.length_b   1.000
_cell.length_c   1.000
_cell.angle_alpha   90.00
_cell.angle_beta   90.00
_cell.angle_gamma   90.00
#
_symmetry.space_group_name_H-M   'P 1'
#
loop_
_entity.id
_entity.type
_entity.pdbx_description
1 polymer ?
#
loop_
_entity_poly.entity_id
_entity_poly.type
_entity_poly.pdbx_seq_one_letter_code
_entity_poly.pdbx_strand_id
1 'polypeptide(L)' 'MAEEQAPIKFRVLNLARGVAGALCVRMLGDLGAGVSVLKW' A
#
# COMPACT_ATOMS: atom_id res chain seq x y z
N MET A 1 -7.35 -10.99 20.98
CA MET A 1 -6.21 -10.94 20.05
C MET A 1 -5.91 -9.48 19.84
N ALA A 2 -4.72 -8.99 20.18
CA ALA A 2 -4.39 -7.58 19.98
C ALA A 2 -4.52 -7.28 18.48
N GLU A 3 -5.38 -6.32 18.12
CA GLU A 3 -5.38 -5.78 16.75
C GLU A 3 -3.97 -5.28 16.48
N GLU A 4 -3.25 -5.98 15.60
CA GLU A 4 -1.95 -5.59 15.11
C GLU A 4 -2.15 -4.25 14.38
N GLN A 5 -1.98 -3.16 15.12
CA GLN A 5 -2.18 -1.81 14.60
C GLN A 5 -1.08 -1.56 13.57
N ALA A 6 -1.47 -1.67 12.31
CA ALA A 6 -0.71 -1.23 11.15
C ALA A 6 0.15 -0.01 11.49
N PRO A 7 1.48 -0.07 11.33
CA PRO A 7 2.39 1.01 11.74
C PRO A 7 2.09 2.34 11.04
N ILE A 8 1.31 2.32 9.95
CA ILE A 8 1.00 3.49 9.14
C ILE A 8 -0.48 3.48 8.73
N LYS A 9 -1.22 4.58 8.99
CA LYS A 9 -2.64 4.77 8.63
C LYS A 9 -2.86 5.78 7.49
N PHE A 10 -1.95 5.85 6.52
CA PHE A 10 -2.11 6.75 5.38
C PHE A 10 -2.83 6.07 4.21
N ARG A 11 -3.51 6.89 3.40
CA ARG A 11 -4.05 6.47 2.09
C ARG A 11 -3.07 6.92 1.01
N VAL A 12 -2.63 5.99 0.17
CA VAL A 12 -1.60 6.26 -0.86
C VAL A 12 -2.18 6.01 -2.24
N LEU A 13 -2.01 6.97 -3.15
CA LEU A 13 -2.24 6.78 -4.57
C LEU A 13 -0.94 6.40 -5.27
N ASN A 14 -0.85 5.16 -5.72
CA ASN A 14 0.30 4.65 -6.46
C ASN A 14 0.14 4.91 -7.96
N LEU A 15 1.05 5.72 -8.51
CA LEU A 15 1.14 6.06 -9.93
C LEU A 15 2.15 5.19 -10.70
N ALA A 16 2.96 4.38 -10.01
CA ALA A 16 3.95 3.52 -10.62
C ALA A 16 3.30 2.35 -11.39
N ARG A 17 4.00 1.86 -12.42
CA ARG A 17 3.54 0.78 -13.31
C ARG A 17 4.43 -0.46 -13.19
N GLY A 18 3.92 -1.58 -13.72
CA GLY A 18 4.66 -2.84 -13.78
C GLY A 18 5.10 -3.34 -12.41
N VAL A 19 6.30 -3.92 -12.35
CA VAL A 19 6.85 -4.55 -11.15
C VAL A 19 7.08 -3.56 -10.01
N ALA A 20 7.52 -2.34 -10.32
CA ALA A 20 7.71 -1.29 -9.32
C ALA A 20 6.38 -0.92 -8.62
N GLY A 21 5.30 -0.83 -9.41
CA GLY A 21 3.96 -0.62 -8.86
C GLY A 21 3.51 -1.74 -7.92
N ALA A 22 3.73 -2.99 -8.33
CA ALA A 22 3.37 -4.16 -7.53
C ALA A 22 4.14 -4.24 -6.20
N LEU A 23 5.45 -4.00 -6.22
CA LEU A 23 6.28 -3.99 -5.01
C LEU A 23 5.89 -2.86 -4.05
N CYS A 24 5.59 -1.68 -4.58
CA CYS A 24 5.14 -0.54 -3.77
C CYS A 24 3.84 -0.85 -3.02
N VAL A 25 2.84 -1.45 -3.69
CA VAL A 25 1.59 -1.87 -3.05
C VAL A 25 1.84 -2.88 -1.94
N ARG A 26 2.72 -3.87 -2.19
CA ARG A 26 3.07 -4.91 -1.21
C ARG A 26 3.69 -4.31 0.04
N MET A 27 4.76 -3.53 -0.11
CA MET A 27 5.49 -2.95 1.03
C MET A 27 4.61 -2.01 1.86
N LEU A 28 3.81 -1.18 1.21
CA LEU A 28 2.89 -0.26 1.89
C LEU A 28 1.73 -1.01 2.56
N GLY A 29 1.24 -2.10 1.96
CA GLY A 29 0.23 -2.96 2.55
C GLY A 29 0.73 -3.72 3.78
N ASP A 30 1.98 -4.18 3.77
CA ASP A 30 2.62 -4.82 4.93
C ASP A 30 2.80 -3.81 6.11
N LEU A 31 2.88 -2.51 5.80
CA LEU A 31 2.85 -1.42 6.79
C LEU A 31 1.41 -0.97 7.16
N GLY A 32 0.41 -1.60 6.54
CA GLY A 32 -1.02 -1.39 6.69
C GLY A 32 -1.56 -0.05 6.16
N ALA A 33 -0.85 0.56 5.21
CA ALA A 33 -1.38 1.68 4.45
C ALA A 33 -2.46 1.21 3.45
N GLY A 34 -3.48 2.06 3.25
CA GLY A 34 -4.51 1.83 2.24
C GLY A 34 -4.06 2.33 0.87
N VAL A 35 -3.60 1.42 -0.01
CA VAL A 35 -3.03 1.78 -1.32
C VAL A 35 -4.05 1.61 -2.46
N SER A 36 -4.18 2.63 -3.31
CA SER A 36 -4.94 2.59 -4.56
C SER A 36 -4.01 2.70 -5.76
N VAL A 37 -4.28 1.97 -6.84
CA VAL A 37 -3.50 2.04 -8.08
C VAL A 37 -4.32 2.75 -9.15
N LEU A 38 -3.71 3.72 -9.84
CA LEU A 38 -4.38 4.44 -10.93
C LEU A 38 -4.58 3.51 -12.13
N LYS A 39 -5.82 3.19 -12.50
CA LYS A 39 -6.18 2.47 -13.73
C LYS A 39 -6.68 3.49 -14.77
N TRP A 40 -6.13 3.42 -15.98
CA TRP A 40 -6.60 4.15 -17.16
C TRP A 40 -7.25 3.14 -18.09
#